data_AF-A0A7S1W193-F1
#
_entry.id   AF-A0A7S1W193-F1
#
_cell.length_a   1.000
_cell.length_b   1.000
_cell.length_c   1.000
_cell.angle_alpha   90.00
_cell.angle_beta   90.00
_cell.angle_gamma   90.00
#
_symmetry.space_group_name_H-M   'P 1'
#
loop_
_entity.id
_entity.type
_entity.pdbx_description
1 polymer ?
#
loop_
_entity_poly.entity_id
_entity_poly.type
_entity_poly.pdbx_seq_one_letter_code
_entity_poly.pdbx_strand_id
1 'polypeptide(L)'
;STLRQMQALNDIERADFMSQFPLLDGARVDGGDNVGISVRTWWKPSLTVIGASGLPSLQDAGNVIRQQTTLAVSMRTPPLVRSADLSAAVSTALQTDPPCGARVTVDVVDACDGWAAPELSPWLDESLGRACRDAFGQGFASCGIGGSIPFIGMLGEMFPQAQFVVTGVLGPTSNAHGPNEFLDIAFAKKVNTCVARVVADHHAAVVRSAA
;
A
#
# COMPACT_ATOMS: atom_id res chain seq x y z
N SER A 1 -2.18 13.18 11.57
CA SER A 1 -2.56 14.55 11.18
C SER A 1 -2.06 14.87 9.77
N THR A 2 -2.70 15.86 9.11
CA THR A 2 -2.31 16.41 7.81
C THR A 2 -0.83 16.82 7.75
N LEU A 3 -0.29 17.32 8.86
CA LEU A 3 1.10 17.77 8.96
C LEU A 3 2.11 16.63 8.74
N ARG A 4 1.83 15.43 9.28
CA ARG A 4 2.66 14.24 9.02
C ARG A 4 2.55 13.75 7.58
N GLN A 5 1.38 13.88 6.96
CA GLN A 5 1.23 13.54 5.54
C GLN A 5 2.03 14.50 4.67
N MET A 6 2.07 15.80 4.99
CA MET A 6 2.93 16.76 4.31
C MET A 6 4.42 16.46 4.55
N GLN A 7 4.82 16.08 5.76
CA GLN A 7 6.19 15.64 6.04
C GLN A 7 6.56 14.39 5.24
N ALA A 8 5.67 13.40 5.18
CA ALA A 8 5.86 12.20 4.36
C ALA A 8 6.09 12.54 2.87
N LEU A 9 5.36 13.51 2.33
CA LEU A 9 5.55 13.98 0.96
C LEU A 9 6.87 14.75 0.78
N ASN A 10 7.31 15.52 1.77
CA ASN A 10 8.62 16.18 1.70
C ASN A 10 9.78 15.19 1.81
N ASP A 11 9.63 14.15 2.62
CA ASP A 11 10.64 13.10 2.77
C ASP A 11 10.76 12.28 1.48
N ILE A 12 9.62 11.95 0.84
CA ILE A 12 9.62 11.17 -0.40
C ILE A 12 10.12 11.97 -1.61
N GLU A 13 9.93 13.30 -1.62
CA GLU A 13 10.51 14.18 -2.65
C GLU A 13 12.02 13.99 -2.76
N ARG A 14 12.69 13.82 -1.61
CA ARG A 14 14.15 13.66 -1.51
C ARG A 14 14.62 12.20 -1.65
N ALA A 15 13.69 11.25 -1.64
CA ALA A 15 14.01 9.83 -1.76
C ALA A 15 14.19 9.44 -3.22
N ASP A 16 14.95 8.38 -3.47
CA ASP A 16 14.98 7.73 -4.78
C ASP A 16 13.83 6.73 -4.89
N PHE A 17 12.59 7.24 -4.86
CA PHE A 17 11.38 6.40 -4.89
C PHE A 17 11.17 5.79 -6.28
N MET A 18 11.55 6.52 -7.33
CA MET A 18 11.38 6.11 -8.71
C MET A 18 12.25 4.93 -9.14
N SER A 19 13.47 4.82 -8.62
CA SER A 19 14.36 3.72 -8.97
C SER A 19 13.88 2.35 -8.47
N GLN A 20 12.86 2.33 -7.60
CA GLN A 20 12.26 1.10 -7.09
C GLN A 20 11.38 0.39 -8.12
N PHE A 21 10.95 1.09 -9.17
CA PHE A 21 10.13 0.52 -10.23
C PHE A 21 11.02 -0.07 -11.33
N PRO A 22 10.87 -1.37 -11.68
CA PRO A 22 11.65 -2.00 -12.75
C PRO A 22 11.09 -1.61 -14.13
N LEU A 23 11.29 -0.35 -14.52
CA LEU A 23 10.84 0.18 -15.80
C LEU A 23 11.75 -0.29 -16.93
N LEU A 24 11.15 -0.53 -18.10
CA LEU A 24 11.90 -0.68 -19.35
C LEU A 24 12.46 0.68 -19.79
N ASP A 25 13.52 0.65 -20.60
CA ASP A 25 14.09 1.84 -21.19
C ASP A 25 13.04 2.66 -21.95
N GLY A 26 12.94 3.96 -21.61
CA GLY A 26 11.97 4.89 -22.20
C GLY A 26 10.56 4.84 -21.59
N ALA A 27 10.25 3.84 -20.74
CA ALA A 27 8.99 3.82 -20.01
C ALA A 27 8.96 4.89 -18.92
N ARG A 28 7.77 5.43 -18.65
CA ARG A 28 7.54 6.45 -17.61
C ARG A 28 6.41 6.02 -16.72
N VAL A 29 6.54 6.31 -15.42
CA VAL A 29 5.44 6.13 -14.47
C VAL A 29 4.50 7.32 -14.58
N ASP A 30 3.20 7.02 -14.62
CA ASP A 30 2.15 8.03 -14.50
C ASP A 30 2.17 8.62 -13.08
N GLY A 31 2.29 9.95 -12.97
CA GLY A 31 2.49 10.64 -11.70
C GLY A 31 3.63 11.66 -11.72
N GLY A 32 4.52 11.59 -12.71
CA GLY A 32 5.56 12.60 -12.93
C GLY A 32 6.75 12.43 -11.97
N ASP A 33 6.67 13.09 -10.81
CA ASP A 33 7.73 13.10 -9.81
C ASP A 33 7.44 12.16 -8.62
N ASN A 34 8.38 12.09 -7.67
CA ASN A 34 8.27 11.24 -6.48
C ASN A 34 6.98 11.52 -5.68
N VAL A 35 6.58 12.79 -5.56
CA VAL A 35 5.41 13.21 -4.79
C VAL A 35 4.14 12.73 -5.49
N GLY A 36 4.01 13.01 -6.79
CA GLY A 36 2.83 12.64 -7.57
C GLY A 36 2.63 11.13 -7.65
N ILE A 37 3.73 10.37 -7.73
CA ILE A 37 3.67 8.90 -7.73
C ILE A 37 3.31 8.38 -6.35
N SER A 38 3.86 8.95 -5.28
CA SER A 38 3.48 8.57 -3.90
C SER A 38 2.01 8.84 -3.62
N VAL A 39 1.47 9.97 -4.06
CA VAL A 39 0.03 10.25 -3.97
C VAL A 39 -0.78 9.21 -4.74
N ARG A 40 -0.32 8.81 -5.92
CA ARG A 40 -0.98 7.75 -6.70
C ARG A 40 -0.93 6.39 -6.01
N THR A 41 0.21 6.02 -5.43
CA THR A 41 0.40 4.74 -4.76
C THR A 41 -0.33 4.67 -3.43
N TRP A 42 -0.37 5.76 -2.67
CA TRP A 42 -0.87 5.75 -1.28
C TRP A 42 -2.33 6.19 -1.15
N TRP A 43 -2.80 7.06 -2.05
CA TRP A 43 -4.06 7.80 -1.84
C TRP A 43 -5.03 7.73 -3.02
N LYS A 44 -4.65 7.13 -4.16
CA LYS A 44 -5.53 6.99 -5.32
C LYS A 44 -5.83 5.52 -5.63
N PRO A 45 -6.99 5.23 -6.22
CA PRO A 45 -7.28 3.89 -6.68
C PRO A 45 -6.41 3.53 -7.88
N SER A 46 -6.07 2.25 -8.02
CA SER A 46 -5.37 1.71 -9.18
C SER A 46 -6.00 0.39 -9.61
N LEU A 47 -6.20 0.25 -10.92
CA LEU A 47 -6.82 -0.92 -11.53
C LEU A 47 -5.75 -1.70 -12.29
N THR A 48 -5.66 -3.00 -12.03
CA THR A 48 -4.73 -3.92 -12.70
C THR A 48 -5.49 -5.14 -13.21
N VAL A 49 -5.30 -5.49 -14.47
CA VAL A 49 -5.74 -6.79 -15.00
C VAL A 49 -4.74 -7.85 -14.53
N ILE A 50 -5.20 -8.79 -13.71
CA ILE A 50 -4.38 -9.83 -13.09
C ILE A 50 -4.60 -11.22 -13.70
N GLY A 51 -5.53 -11.32 -14.65
CA GLY A 51 -5.80 -12.55 -15.37
C GLY A 51 -6.82 -12.34 -16.48
N ALA A 52 -6.86 -13.28 -17.42
CA ALA A 52 -7.82 -13.28 -18.50
C ALA A 52 -8.19 -14.71 -18.93
N SER A 53 -9.40 -14.89 -19.43
CA SER A 53 -9.91 -16.12 -20.03
C SER A 53 -10.69 -15.81 -21.31
N GLY A 54 -10.81 -16.81 -22.19
CA GLY A 54 -11.41 -16.65 -23.52
C GLY A 54 -10.49 -15.98 -24.55
N LEU A 55 -9.18 -15.88 -24.25
CA LEU A 55 -8.13 -15.49 -25.18
C LEU A 55 -7.32 -16.75 -25.55
N PRO A 56 -7.22 -17.12 -26.84
CA PRO A 56 -6.33 -18.20 -27.26
C PRO A 56 -4.87 -17.80 -27.02
N SER A 57 -3.99 -18.80 -26.88
CA SER A 57 -2.55 -18.57 -26.91
C SER A 57 -2.14 -17.96 -28.26
N LEU A 58 -0.97 -17.31 -28.32
CA LEU A 58 -0.47 -16.76 -29.59
C LEU A 58 -0.24 -17.83 -30.66
N GLN A 59 0.06 -19.07 -30.26
CA GLN A 59 0.31 -20.19 -31.18
C GLN A 59 -1.00 -20.77 -31.73
N ASP A 60 -2.07 -20.72 -30.93
CA ASP A 60 -3.39 -21.27 -31.29
C ASP A 60 -4.34 -20.21 -31.86
N ALA A 61 -3.95 -18.93 -31.84
CA ALA A 61 -4.78 -17.83 -32.28
C ALA A 61 -5.02 -17.90 -33.80
N GLY A 62 -6.30 -17.86 -34.18
CA GLY A 62 -6.75 -17.71 -35.58
C GLY A 62 -7.57 -16.43 -35.78
N ASN A 63 -8.05 -16.22 -37.00
CA ASN A 63 -8.85 -15.05 -37.39
C ASN A 63 -10.35 -15.21 -37.07
N VAL A 64 -10.67 -15.65 -35.85
CA VAL A 64 -12.05 -15.94 -35.42
C VAL A 64 -12.58 -14.83 -34.52
N ILE A 65 -13.84 -14.43 -34.72
CA ILE A 65 -14.55 -13.53 -33.80
C ILE A 65 -14.87 -14.30 -32.52
N ARG A 66 -14.25 -13.89 -31.41
CA ARG A 66 -14.42 -14.53 -30.10
C ARG A 66 -15.81 -14.24 -29.53
N GLN A 67 -16.45 -15.24 -28.93
CA GLN A 67 -17.79 -15.12 -28.36
C GLN A 67 -17.82 -14.38 -27.02
N GLN A 68 -16.75 -14.50 -26.22
CA GLN A 68 -16.66 -13.87 -24.89
C GLN A 68 -15.20 -13.62 -24.48
N THR A 69 -15.01 -12.72 -23.51
CA THR A 69 -13.75 -12.49 -22.80
C THR A 69 -14.06 -12.29 -21.32
N THR A 70 -13.27 -12.90 -20.45
CA THR A 70 -13.34 -12.64 -19.00
C THR A 70 -12.01 -12.07 -18.56
N LEU A 71 -12.06 -11.00 -17.75
CA LEU A 71 -10.87 -10.41 -17.14
C LEU A 71 -10.99 -10.52 -15.62
N ALA A 72 -9.94 -11.00 -14.97
CA ALA A 72 -9.77 -10.86 -13.53
C ALA A 72 -9.08 -9.51 -13.29
N VAL A 73 -9.76 -8.63 -12.54
CA VAL A 73 -9.31 -7.26 -12.29
C VAL A 73 -9.16 -7.06 -10.80
N SER A 74 -8.02 -6.50 -10.39
CA SER A 74 -7.75 -6.06 -9.02
C SER A 74 -7.79 -4.54 -8.95
N MET A 75 -8.59 -4.00 -8.04
CA MET A 75 -8.67 -2.57 -7.76
C MET A 75 -8.13 -2.29 -6.36
N ARG A 76 -7.17 -1.38 -6.24
CA ARG A 76 -6.70 -0.91 -4.92
C ARG A 76 -7.67 0.13 -4.35
N THR A 77 -8.15 -0.12 -3.13
CA THR A 77 -9.01 0.79 -2.38
C THR A 77 -8.18 1.84 -1.65
N PRO A 78 -8.42 3.16 -1.87
CA PRO A 78 -7.76 4.21 -1.09
C PRO A 78 -8.07 4.10 0.42
N PRO A 79 -7.17 4.58 1.31
CA PRO A 79 -7.29 4.41 2.76
C PRO A 79 -8.60 4.85 3.43
N LEU A 80 -9.30 5.81 2.84
CA LEU A 80 -10.52 6.41 3.41
C LEU A 80 -11.78 6.09 2.60
N VAL A 81 -11.68 5.19 1.62
CA VAL A 81 -12.79 4.77 0.77
C VAL A 81 -13.29 3.42 1.25
N ARG A 82 -14.61 3.26 1.38
CA ARG A 82 -15.21 1.96 1.64
C ARG A 82 -15.16 1.12 0.37
N SER A 83 -14.65 -0.10 0.49
CA SER A 83 -14.53 -1.03 -0.62
C SER A 83 -15.87 -1.42 -1.21
N ALA A 84 -16.94 -1.44 -0.41
CA ALA A 84 -18.30 -1.66 -0.88
C ALA A 84 -18.76 -0.57 -1.88
N ASP A 85 -18.49 0.70 -1.57
CA ASP A 85 -18.89 1.82 -2.44
C ASP A 85 -18.05 1.82 -3.72
N LEU A 86 -16.76 1.53 -3.61
CA LEU A 86 -15.87 1.39 -4.77
C LEU A 86 -16.30 0.25 -5.68
N SER A 87 -16.61 -0.92 -5.11
CA SER A 87 -17.03 -2.11 -5.85
C SER A 87 -18.36 -1.87 -6.57
N ALA A 88 -19.32 -1.22 -5.90
CA ALA A 88 -20.58 -0.83 -6.51
C ALA A 88 -20.36 0.15 -7.67
N ALA A 89 -19.57 1.21 -7.45
CA ALA A 89 -19.29 2.22 -8.48
C ALA A 89 -18.61 1.62 -9.72
N VAL A 90 -17.62 0.74 -9.53
CA VAL A 90 -16.94 0.06 -10.64
C VAL A 90 -17.88 -0.88 -11.38
N SER A 91 -18.68 -1.67 -10.66
CA SER A 91 -19.64 -2.59 -11.26
C SER A 91 -20.68 -1.84 -12.11
N THR A 92 -21.26 -0.78 -11.55
CA THR A 92 -22.18 0.09 -12.28
C THR A 92 -21.53 0.71 -13.51
N ALA A 93 -20.31 1.27 -13.37
CA ALA A 93 -19.62 1.90 -14.50
C ALA A 93 -19.34 0.92 -15.65
N LEU A 94 -19.00 -0.34 -15.36
CA LEU A 94 -18.73 -1.36 -16.38
C LEU A 94 -19.99 -1.90 -17.05
N GLN A 95 -21.13 -1.88 -16.35
CA GLN A 95 -22.40 -2.45 -16.85
C GLN A 95 -23.33 -1.41 -17.47
N THR A 96 -23.07 -0.12 -17.28
CA THR A 96 -23.91 0.96 -17.81
C THR A 96 -23.59 1.20 -19.28
N ASP A 97 -24.63 1.23 -20.12
CA ASP A 97 -24.56 1.49 -21.56
C ASP A 97 -23.47 0.68 -22.30
N PRO A 98 -23.52 -0.67 -22.23
CA PRO A 98 -22.50 -1.49 -22.84
C PRO A 98 -22.52 -1.29 -24.37
N PRO A 99 -21.36 -1.05 -25.00
CA PRO A 99 -21.29 -0.72 -26.41
C PRO A 99 -21.87 -1.85 -27.26
N CYS A 100 -22.59 -1.47 -28.31
CA CYS A 100 -23.18 -2.39 -29.29
C CYS A 100 -24.13 -3.45 -28.68
N GLY A 101 -24.70 -3.19 -27.51
CA GLY A 101 -25.61 -4.13 -26.84
C GLY A 101 -24.91 -5.36 -26.26
N ALA A 102 -23.61 -5.28 -25.98
CA ALA A 102 -22.87 -6.37 -25.37
C ALA A 102 -23.44 -6.74 -23.99
N ARG A 103 -23.37 -8.02 -23.63
CA ARG A 103 -23.71 -8.49 -22.28
C ARG A 103 -22.49 -8.40 -21.37
N VAL A 104 -22.57 -7.59 -20.32
CA VAL A 104 -21.50 -7.43 -19.33
C VAL A 104 -21.98 -7.91 -17.95
N THR A 105 -21.24 -8.83 -17.36
CA THR A 105 -21.42 -9.30 -15.98
C THR A 105 -20.19 -8.96 -15.17
N VAL A 106 -20.38 -8.51 -13.93
CA VAL A 106 -19.32 -8.21 -12.99
C VAL A 106 -19.59 -8.99 -11.71
N ASP A 107 -18.63 -9.82 -11.32
CA ASP A 107 -18.67 -10.61 -10.10
C ASP A 107 -17.58 -10.11 -9.14
N VAL A 108 -17.99 -9.56 -7.99
CA VAL A 108 -17.06 -9.08 -6.95
C VAL A 108 -16.66 -10.27 -6.09
N VAL A 109 -15.39 -10.69 -6.21
CA VAL A 109 -14.86 -11.88 -5.52
C VAL A 109 -14.44 -11.57 -4.08
N ASP A 110 -13.74 -10.46 -3.89
CA ASP A 110 -13.23 -10.02 -2.59
C ASP A 110 -13.20 -8.48 -2.53
N ALA A 111 -13.38 -7.93 -1.34
CA ALA A 111 -13.41 -6.51 -1.08
C ALA A 111 -12.86 -6.23 0.33
N CYS A 112 -11.84 -5.37 0.40
CA CYS A 112 -11.25 -4.93 1.65
C CYS A 112 -11.15 -3.41 1.68
N ASP A 113 -11.59 -2.83 2.78
CA ASP A 113 -11.47 -1.40 3.04
C ASP A 113 -9.98 -1.01 3.17
N GLY A 114 -9.70 0.24 2.82
CA GLY A 114 -8.40 0.83 3.11
C GLY A 114 -8.23 1.13 4.59
N TRP A 115 -7.02 1.48 5.01
CA TRP A 115 -6.75 1.92 6.38
C TRP A 115 -5.74 3.05 6.42
N ALA A 116 -6.02 4.05 7.25
CA ALA A 116 -5.11 5.15 7.56
C ALA A 116 -4.81 5.16 9.06
N ALA A 117 -3.52 5.26 9.41
CA ALA A 117 -3.10 5.28 10.80
C ALA A 117 -3.65 6.52 11.54
N PRO A 118 -4.03 6.38 12.83
CA PRO A 118 -4.34 7.53 13.67
C PRO A 118 -3.10 8.40 13.89
N GLU A 119 -3.30 9.58 14.45
CA GLU A 119 -2.17 10.40 14.89
C GLU A 119 -1.37 9.71 15.99
N LEU A 120 -0.04 9.73 15.86
CA LEU A 120 0.84 9.18 16.88
C LEU A 120 0.76 10.02 18.16
N SER A 121 0.73 9.32 19.29
CA SER A 121 0.90 9.92 20.60
C SER A 121 2.29 10.57 20.72
N PRO A 122 2.45 11.63 21.52
CA PRO A 122 3.74 12.29 21.69
C PRO A 122 4.86 11.34 22.15
N TRP A 123 4.56 10.43 23.07
CA TRP A 123 5.57 9.48 23.57
C TRP A 123 6.07 8.52 22.48
N LEU A 124 5.17 8.09 21.58
CA LEU A 124 5.50 7.15 20.52
C LEU A 124 6.31 7.82 19.42
N ASP A 125 5.93 9.05 19.05
CA ASP A 125 6.70 9.87 18.11
C ASP A 125 8.15 10.08 18.59
N GLU A 126 8.32 10.51 19.84
CA GLU A 126 9.64 10.71 20.41
C GLU A 126 10.45 9.42 20.49
N SER A 127 9.80 8.30 20.87
CA SER A 127 10.45 7.00 20.97
C SER A 127 10.96 6.53 19.62
N LEU A 128 10.12 6.57 18.58
CA LEU A 128 10.49 6.24 17.20
C LEU A 128 11.61 7.15 16.70
N GLY A 129 11.49 8.46 16.95
CA GLY A 129 12.49 9.45 16.56
C GLY A 129 13.87 9.16 17.15
N ARG A 130 13.94 8.88 18.46
CA ARG A 130 15.20 8.51 19.13
C ARG A 130 15.73 7.19 18.63
N ALA A 131 14.88 6.15 18.61
CA ALA A 131 15.28 4.80 18.21
C ALA A 131 15.85 4.76 16.79
N CYS A 132 15.20 5.44 15.84
CA CYS A 132 15.70 5.52 14.47
C CYS A 132 16.99 6.33 14.37
N ARG A 133 17.14 7.45 15.09
CA ARG A 133 18.40 8.21 15.10
C ARG A 133 19.56 7.37 15.62
N ASP A 134 19.33 6.58 16.66
CA ASP A 134 20.37 5.71 17.23
C ASP A 134 20.74 4.56 16.28
N ALA A 135 19.76 3.92 15.64
CA ALA A 135 19.99 2.74 14.79
C ALA A 135 20.42 3.08 13.34
N PHE A 136 19.91 4.20 12.80
CA PHE A 136 20.04 4.59 11.39
C PHE A 136 20.76 5.93 11.19
N GLY A 137 20.99 6.72 12.25
CA GLY A 137 21.56 8.07 12.16
C GLY A 137 20.56 9.13 11.69
N GLN A 138 19.29 8.77 11.47
CA GLN A 138 18.25 9.64 10.94
C GLN A 138 16.91 9.39 11.64
N GLY A 139 15.99 10.35 11.60
CA GLY A 139 14.63 10.17 12.13
C GLY A 139 13.85 9.10 11.35
N PHE A 140 12.73 8.64 11.91
CA PHE A 140 11.81 7.80 11.17
C PHE A 140 11.06 8.63 10.11
N ALA A 141 10.68 7.99 9.02
CA ALA A 141 9.79 8.55 8.02
C ALA A 141 8.40 7.91 8.15
N SER A 142 7.36 8.66 7.80
CA SER A 142 6.02 8.12 7.59
C SER A 142 5.80 7.93 6.09
N CYS A 143 5.24 6.80 5.66
CA CYS A 143 4.89 6.56 4.28
C CYS A 143 3.61 5.74 4.18
N GLY A 144 2.95 5.82 3.02
CA GLY A 144 1.89 4.88 2.68
C GLY A 144 2.46 3.61 2.03
N ILE A 145 1.62 2.57 1.96
CA ILE A 145 1.90 1.36 1.19
C ILE A 145 0.78 1.15 0.17
N GLY A 146 1.12 0.70 -1.04
CA GLY A 146 0.12 0.35 -2.06
C GLY A 146 -0.48 -1.06 -1.89
N GLY A 147 0.04 -1.84 -0.95
CA GLY A 147 -0.46 -3.16 -0.59
C GLY A 147 -1.66 -3.11 0.37
N SER A 148 -2.15 -4.28 0.77
CA SER A 148 -3.27 -4.39 1.70
C SER A 148 -2.94 -5.39 2.81
N ILE A 149 -3.19 -5.00 4.06
CA ILE A 149 -3.09 -5.88 5.24
C ILE A 149 -4.43 -5.75 6.00
N PRO A 150 -5.46 -6.51 5.61
CA PRO A 150 -6.84 -6.34 6.10
C PRO A 150 -6.95 -6.31 7.63
N PHE A 151 -6.12 -7.11 8.29
CA PHE A 151 -6.11 -7.24 9.75
C PHE A 151 -5.82 -5.93 10.49
N ILE A 152 -5.04 -5.01 9.90
CA ILE A 152 -4.76 -3.71 10.53
C ILE A 152 -6.02 -2.84 10.57
N GLY A 153 -6.84 -2.87 9.51
CA GLY A 153 -8.14 -2.19 9.50
C GLY A 153 -9.04 -2.69 10.62
N MET A 154 -9.17 -4.01 10.75
CA MET A 154 -9.96 -4.65 11.80
C MET A 154 -9.47 -4.27 13.21
N LEU A 155 -8.16 -4.24 13.45
CA LEU A 155 -7.60 -3.80 14.73
C LEU A 155 -7.91 -2.33 15.03
N GLY A 156 -7.88 -1.46 14.02
CA GLY A 156 -8.22 -0.05 14.17
C GLY A 156 -9.67 0.17 14.60
N GLU A 157 -10.59 -0.64 14.07
CA GLU A 157 -12.02 -0.61 14.46
C GLU A 157 -12.25 -1.19 15.86
N MET A 158 -11.63 -2.32 16.18
CA MET A 158 -11.78 -2.97 17.48
C MET A 158 -11.13 -2.18 18.62
N PHE A 159 -10.00 -1.51 18.35
CA PHE A 159 -9.22 -0.79 19.35
C PHE A 159 -8.96 0.66 18.90
N PRO A 160 -9.97 1.54 18.91
CA PRO A 160 -9.86 2.89 18.37
C PRO A 160 -8.88 3.79 19.13
N GLN A 161 -8.50 3.42 20.36
CA GLN A 161 -7.50 4.12 21.17
C GLN A 161 -6.08 3.56 21.00
N ALA A 162 -5.93 2.43 20.31
CA ALA A 162 -4.62 1.83 20.09
C ALA A 162 -3.74 2.70 19.19
N GLN A 163 -2.45 2.65 19.46
CA GLN A 163 -1.42 3.26 18.63
C GLN A 163 -0.80 2.18 17.74
N PHE A 164 -0.48 2.54 16.50
CA PHE A 164 -0.03 1.58 15.49
C PHE A 164 1.33 1.97 14.94
N VAL A 165 2.26 1.01 14.96
CA VAL A 165 3.53 1.07 14.23
C VAL A 165 3.52 -0.08 13.24
N VAL A 166 3.05 0.19 12.02
CA VAL A 166 3.12 -0.76 10.91
C VAL A 166 4.44 -0.52 10.20
N THR A 167 5.40 -1.42 10.40
CA THR A 167 6.75 -1.32 9.84
C THR A 167 7.25 -2.69 9.37
N GLY A 168 8.36 -2.72 8.67
CA GLY A 168 8.89 -3.94 8.11
C GLY A 168 10.25 -3.77 7.45
N VAL A 169 10.62 -4.79 6.68
CA VAL A 169 11.96 -4.98 6.12
C VAL A 169 11.96 -5.06 4.59
N LEU A 170 10.81 -4.78 3.98
CA LEU A 170 10.61 -4.81 2.53
C LEU A 170 11.16 -3.52 1.90
N GLY A 171 12.49 -3.45 1.82
CA GLY A 171 13.20 -2.36 1.13
C GLY A 171 13.15 -2.51 -0.40
N PRO A 172 13.75 -1.55 -1.13
CA PRO A 172 13.97 -1.70 -2.57
C PRO A 172 14.60 -3.05 -2.89
N THR A 173 14.17 -3.66 -4.00
CA THR A 173 14.65 -4.96 -4.51
C THR A 173 14.42 -6.19 -3.64
N SER A 174 13.83 -6.06 -2.43
CA SER A 174 13.48 -7.21 -1.58
C SER A 174 12.54 -8.22 -2.25
N ASN A 175 11.80 -7.79 -3.28
CA ASN A 175 11.01 -8.63 -4.19
C ASN A 175 10.02 -9.58 -3.50
N ALA A 176 9.32 -9.11 -2.45
CA ALA A 176 8.21 -9.88 -1.87
C ALA A 176 7.23 -10.36 -2.96
N HIS A 177 6.93 -11.66 -2.97
CA HIS A 177 6.10 -12.33 -4.00
C HIS A 177 6.71 -12.39 -5.42
N GLY A 178 7.98 -12.03 -5.58
CA GLY A 178 8.72 -12.06 -6.83
C GLY A 178 9.88 -13.05 -6.82
N PRO A 179 10.55 -13.25 -7.98
CA PRO A 179 11.78 -14.02 -8.02
C PRO A 179 12.88 -13.32 -7.21
N ASN A 180 13.73 -14.14 -6.59
CA ASN A 180 14.86 -13.70 -5.75
C ASN A 180 14.45 -12.83 -4.56
N GLU A 181 13.32 -13.16 -3.91
CA GLU A 181 12.92 -12.56 -2.64
C GLU A 181 14.04 -12.71 -1.58
N PHE A 182 14.39 -11.62 -0.90
CA PHE A 182 15.44 -11.64 0.13
C PHE A 182 15.18 -10.69 1.29
N LEU A 183 15.93 -10.91 2.38
CA LEU A 183 15.93 -10.09 3.58
C LEU A 183 17.34 -9.53 3.84
N ASP A 184 17.47 -8.20 3.93
CA ASP A 184 18.71 -7.59 4.42
C ASP A 184 18.80 -7.74 5.95
N ILE A 185 19.75 -8.57 6.39
CA ILE A 185 19.95 -8.89 7.81
C ILE A 185 20.41 -7.68 8.63
N ALA A 186 21.25 -6.81 8.07
CA ALA A 186 21.74 -5.63 8.79
C ALA A 186 20.59 -4.61 8.98
N PHE A 187 19.77 -4.43 7.95
CA PHE A 187 18.57 -3.61 8.03
C PHE A 187 17.57 -4.19 9.04
N ALA A 188 17.28 -5.49 8.96
CA ALA A 188 16.34 -6.17 9.86
C ALA A 188 16.76 -6.06 11.33
N LYS A 189 18.06 -6.19 11.64
CA LYS A 189 18.58 -6.01 13.00
C LYS A 189 18.29 -4.60 13.53
N LYS A 190 18.51 -3.56 12.71
CA LYS A 190 18.23 -2.17 13.08
C LYS A 190 16.74 -1.92 13.30
N VAL A 191 15.88 -2.43 12.41
CA VAL A 191 14.41 -2.35 12.59
C VAL A 191 13.99 -3.02 13.91
N ASN A 192 14.51 -4.21 14.19
CA ASN A 192 14.23 -4.92 15.44
C ASN A 192 14.71 -4.15 16.67
N THR A 193 15.87 -3.50 16.61
CA THR A 193 16.36 -2.61 17.68
C THR A 193 15.37 -1.47 17.93
N CYS A 194 14.84 -0.85 16.87
CA CYS A 194 13.84 0.21 17.01
C CYS A 194 12.56 -0.29 17.67
N VAL A 195 12.03 -1.42 17.23
CA VAL A 195 10.82 -2.02 17.81
C VAL A 195 11.03 -2.37 19.29
N ALA A 196 12.17 -2.99 19.62
CA ALA A 196 12.50 -3.30 21.01
C ALA A 196 12.57 -2.04 21.89
N ARG A 197 13.12 -0.94 21.34
CA ARG A 197 13.17 0.34 22.06
C ARG A 197 11.77 0.93 22.30
N VAL A 198 10.90 0.88 21.30
CA VAL A 198 9.50 1.34 21.44
C VAL A 198 8.76 0.55 22.51
N VAL A 199 8.93 -0.78 22.55
CA VAL A 199 8.32 -1.63 23.59
C VAL A 199 8.82 -1.25 25.00
N ALA A 200 10.13 -1.02 25.15
CA ALA A 200 10.71 -0.59 26.43
C ALA A 200 10.22 0.81 26.86
N ASP A 201 10.19 1.77 25.94
CA ASP A 201 9.72 3.14 26.19
C ASP A 201 8.21 3.15 26.49
N HIS A 202 7.41 2.28 25.86
CA HIS A 202 5.99 2.11 26.15
C HIS A 202 5.74 1.68 27.59
N HIS A 203 6.47 0.68 28.09
CA HIS A 203 6.36 0.27 29.50
C HIS A 203 6.63 1.45 30.44
N ALA A 204 7.69 2.23 30.18
CA ALA A 204 8.01 3.40 30.98
C ALA A 204 6.94 4.50 30.87
N ALA A 205 6.32 4.69 29.70
CA ALA A 205 5.23 5.65 29.50
C ALA A 205 3.98 5.24 30.28
N VAL A 206 3.55 3.98 30.18
CA VAL A 206 2.37 3.45 30.89
C VAL A 206 2.55 3.50 32.40
N VAL A 207 3.73 3.12 32.92
CA VAL A 207 4.03 3.20 34.36
C VAL A 207 3.98 4.65 34.86
N ARG A 208 4.49 5.61 34.09
CA ARG A 208 4.42 7.05 34.45
C ARG A 208 3.01 7.63 34.40
N SER A 209 2.13 7.11 33.54
CA SER A 209 0.74 7.56 33.48
C SER A 209 -0.16 6.97 34.57
N ALA A 210 0.30 5.91 35.25
CA ALA A 210 -0.42 5.25 36.33
C ALA A 210 -0.01 5.70 37.75
N ALA A 211 1.03 6.53 37.85
CA ALA A 211 1.55 7.12 39.10
C ALA A 211 1.13 8.59 39.22
#